data_AF-A0AAN5CRW0-F1
#
_entry.id   AF-A0AAN5CRW0-F1
#
_cell.length_a   1.000
_cell.length_b   1.000
_cell.length_c   1.000
_cell.angle_alpha   90.00
_cell.angle_beta   90.00
_cell.angle_gamma   90.00
#
_symmetry.space_group_name_H-M   'P 1'
#
loop_
_entity.id
_entity.type
_entity.pdbx_description
1 polymer ?
#
loop_
_entity_poly.entity_id
_entity_poly.type
_entity_poly.pdbx_seq_one_letter_code
_entity_poly.pdbx_strand_id
1 'polypeptide(L)'
;LQGVVTSLSGERVFITFNHGSSIFPPNHKTNHLCLGDIVDIKVIPARDDGRFNIVEVGEEIRKRDDMVVLLYQGTKCTVVCDAKVVGTCNEYFLLDTPIIGGTFFLCNDAHGEMEVGDLWKVKMQRLKHKKDFPSHWMATSVVGDKYKKSEAITRRDDMRKENAHSSRSREFTNSTLL
;
A
#
# COMPACT_ATOMS: atom_id res chain seq x y z
N LEU A 1 2.55 -9.52 -6.30
CA LEU A 1 2.31 -8.42 -5.32
C LEU A 1 0.82 -8.21 -5.22
N GLN A 2 0.30 -7.62 -4.14
CA GLN A 2 -1.09 -7.17 -4.10
C GLN A 2 -1.17 -5.67 -4.39
N GLY A 3 -2.20 -5.27 -5.13
CA GLY A 3 -2.53 -3.88 -5.37
C GLY A 3 -4.02 -3.61 -5.14
N VAL A 4 -4.35 -2.36 -4.83
CA VAL A 4 -5.73 -1.88 -4.66
C VAL A 4 -6.07 -0.87 -5.74
N VAL A 5 -7.24 -1.03 -6.36
CA VAL A 5 -7.77 -0.07 -7.34
C VAL A 5 -8.19 1.22 -6.61
N THR A 6 -7.56 2.33 -6.97
CA THR A 6 -7.68 3.61 -6.25
C THR A 6 -8.16 4.77 -7.11
N SER A 7 -8.24 4.58 -8.42
CA SER A 7 -8.93 5.49 -9.32
C SER A 7 -9.29 4.78 -10.63
N LEU A 8 -10.40 5.20 -11.23
CA LEU A 8 -10.85 4.80 -12.55
C LEU A 8 -11.02 6.08 -13.38
N SER A 9 -10.38 6.15 -14.54
CA SER A 9 -10.48 7.33 -15.43
C SER A 9 -10.55 6.89 -16.88
N GLY A 10 -11.76 6.94 -17.44
CA GLY A 10 -12.05 6.30 -18.73
C GLY A 10 -11.74 4.81 -18.63
N GLU A 11 -10.91 4.31 -19.55
CA GLU A 11 -10.47 2.91 -19.56
C GLU A 11 -9.18 2.65 -18.76
N ARG A 12 -8.68 3.65 -18.03
CA ARG A 12 -7.44 3.54 -17.25
C ARG A 12 -7.74 3.23 -15.80
N VAL A 13 -7.05 2.22 -15.27
CA VAL A 13 -7.16 1.79 -13.87
C VAL A 13 -5.89 2.18 -13.13
N PHE A 14 -6.02 2.90 -12.02
CA PHE A 14 -4.90 3.27 -11.16
C PHE A 14 -4.82 2.31 -9.99
N ILE A 15 -3.75 1.54 -9.92
CA ILE A 15 -3.53 0.56 -8.86
C ILE A 15 -2.39 1.04 -7.95
N THR A 16 -2.67 1.09 -6.65
CA THR A 16 -1.69 1.39 -5.60
C THR A 16 -1.20 0.09 -4.99
N PHE A 17 0.09 0.00 -4.68
CA PHE A 17 0.72 -1.13 -3.98
C PHE A 17 1.91 -0.62 -3.16
N ASN A 18 2.53 -1.50 -2.36
CA ASN A 18 3.48 -1.11 -1.30
C ASN A 18 4.73 -0.37 -1.81
N HIS A 19 5.00 -0.47 -3.10
CA HIS A 19 6.17 0.15 -3.74
C HIS A 19 5.79 1.36 -4.62
N GLY A 20 4.51 1.75 -4.67
CA GLY A 20 4.08 2.94 -5.38
C GLY A 20 2.71 2.80 -6.04
N SER A 21 2.57 3.38 -7.21
CA SER A 21 1.34 3.30 -7.99
C SER A 21 1.66 3.25 -9.45
N SER A 22 0.80 2.56 -10.21
CA SER A 22 0.95 2.45 -11.65
C SER A 22 -0.41 2.49 -12.32
N ILE A 23 -0.38 2.90 -13.60
CA ILE A 23 -1.55 2.91 -14.46
C ILE A 23 -1.54 1.58 -15.21
N PHE A 24 -2.60 0.81 -15.04
CA PHE A 24 -2.85 -0.34 -15.87
C PHE A 24 -3.62 0.11 -17.12
N PRO A 25 -3.06 -0.09 -18.32
CA PRO A 25 -3.67 0.38 -19.56
C PRO A 25 -4.97 -0.36 -19.87
N PRO A 26 -5.83 0.22 -20.72
CA PRO A 26 -7.05 -0.41 -21.18
C PRO A 26 -6.79 -1.80 -21.76
N ASN A 27 -7.52 -2.80 -21.27
CA ASN A 27 -7.61 -4.11 -21.93
C ASN A 27 -8.92 -4.79 -21.56
N HIS A 28 -9.21 -5.96 -22.13
CA HIS A 28 -10.45 -6.67 -21.82
C HIS A 28 -10.62 -7.02 -20.33
N LYS A 29 -9.52 -7.06 -19.55
CA LYS A 29 -9.56 -7.33 -18.10
C LYS A 29 -9.86 -6.07 -17.27
N THR A 30 -9.68 -4.85 -17.79
CA THR A 30 -9.96 -3.61 -17.02
C THR A 30 -11.45 -3.37 -16.79
N ASN A 31 -12.33 -3.91 -17.65
CA ASN A 31 -13.76 -3.63 -17.61
C ASN A 31 -14.49 -4.22 -16.39
N HIS A 32 -13.84 -5.12 -15.66
CA HIS A 32 -14.40 -5.78 -14.47
C HIS A 32 -13.87 -5.20 -13.15
N LEU A 33 -12.89 -4.29 -13.20
CA LEU A 33 -12.28 -3.73 -12.01
C LEU A 33 -13.08 -2.55 -11.47
N CYS A 34 -13.44 -2.63 -10.19
CA CYS A 34 -14.10 -1.60 -9.42
C CYS A 34 -13.12 -0.91 -8.46
N LEU A 35 -13.48 0.30 -8.02
CA LEU A 35 -12.72 0.97 -6.98
C LEU A 35 -12.73 0.13 -5.69
N GLY A 36 -11.57 -0.03 -5.07
CA GLY A 36 -11.39 -0.82 -3.86
C GLY A 36 -11.12 -2.29 -4.11
N ASP A 37 -11.23 -2.77 -5.35
CA ASP A 37 -10.85 -4.14 -5.68
C ASP A 37 -9.39 -4.37 -5.37
N ILE A 38 -9.12 -5.52 -4.76
CA ILE A 38 -7.77 -5.97 -4.44
C ILE A 38 -7.42 -7.09 -5.40
N VAL A 39 -6.32 -6.92 -6.11
CA VAL A 39 -5.88 -7.83 -7.16
C VAL A 39 -4.42 -8.19 -6.98
N ASP A 40 -4.06 -9.38 -7.44
CA ASP A 40 -2.66 -9.72 -7.61
C ASP A 40 -2.12 -9.00 -8.85
N ILE A 41 -0.93 -8.43 -8.73
CA ILE A 41 -0.25 -7.70 -9.81
C ILE A 41 1.19 -8.18 -9.96
N LYS A 42 1.65 -8.11 -11.21
CA LYS A 42 3.06 -8.22 -11.58
C LYS A 42 3.51 -6.88 -12.13
N VAL A 43 4.63 -6.38 -11.59
CA VAL A 43 5.19 -5.08 -11.97
C VAL A 43 6.63 -5.24 -12.43
N ILE A 44 7.04 -4.37 -13.35
CA ILE A 44 8.43 -4.19 -13.75
C ILE A 44 8.83 -2.73 -13.54
N PRO A 45 10.10 -2.42 -13.23
CA PRO A 45 10.59 -1.05 -13.24
C PRO A 45 10.41 -0.43 -14.64
N ALA A 46 9.96 0.82 -14.70
CA ALA A 46 10.05 1.64 -15.90
C ALA A 46 11.51 2.02 -16.12
N ARG A 47 11.95 2.07 -17.38
CA ARG A 47 13.36 2.20 -17.73
C ARG A 47 14.00 3.53 -17.30
N ASP A 48 13.20 4.61 -17.19
CA ASP A 48 13.76 5.97 -17.26
C ASP A 48 13.39 6.92 -16.11
N ASP A 49 12.62 6.48 -15.09
CA ASP A 49 12.08 7.44 -14.10
C ASP A 49 11.69 6.87 -12.73
N GLY A 50 12.15 5.66 -12.40
CA GLY A 50 11.85 5.04 -11.09
C GLY A 50 10.36 4.73 -10.87
N ARG A 51 9.52 4.82 -11.91
CA ARG A 51 8.13 4.33 -11.86
C ARG A 51 8.08 2.83 -12.08
N PHE A 52 6.89 2.27 -11.89
CA PHE A 52 6.60 0.86 -12.14
C PHE A 52 5.54 0.75 -13.23
N ASN A 53 5.67 -0.26 -14.08
CA ASN A 53 4.66 -0.66 -15.06
C ASN A 53 4.00 -1.96 -14.60
N ILE A 54 2.67 -1.98 -14.52
CA ILE A 54 1.93 -3.22 -14.31
C ILE A 54 1.87 -3.95 -15.65
N VAL A 55 2.39 -5.17 -15.67
CA VAL A 55 2.40 -6.03 -16.87
C VAL A 55 1.32 -7.10 -16.82
N GLU A 56 0.79 -7.38 -15.62
CA GLU A 56 -0.20 -8.42 -15.40
C GLU A 56 -1.05 -8.09 -14.18
N VAL A 57 -2.35 -8.36 -14.30
CA VAL A 57 -3.33 -8.33 -13.22
C VAL A 57 -3.98 -9.70 -13.18
N GLY A 58 -4.00 -10.32 -12.00
CA GLY A 58 -4.63 -11.60 -11.74
C GLY A 58 -6.15 -11.53 -11.96
N GLU A 59 -6.76 -12.67 -12.24
CA GLU A 59 -8.19 -12.76 -12.59
C GLU A 59 -9.10 -12.76 -11.36
N GLU A 60 -8.55 -13.09 -10.19
CA GLU A 60 -9.29 -13.10 -8.93
C GLU A 60 -9.35 -11.71 -8.29
N ILE A 61 -10.56 -11.22 -8.07
CA ILE A 61 -10.82 -10.05 -7.23
C ILE A 61 -10.98 -10.51 -5.79
N ARG A 62 -10.15 -9.96 -4.90
CA ARG A 62 -10.19 -10.24 -3.47
C ARG A 62 -10.80 -9.06 -2.70
N LYS A 63 -11.36 -9.38 -1.54
CA LYS A 63 -11.75 -8.39 -0.52
C LYS A 63 -10.86 -8.60 0.71
N ARG A 64 -10.64 -7.53 1.47
CA ARG A 64 -9.95 -7.61 2.77
C ARG A 64 -10.73 -6.82 3.81
N ASP A 65 -10.82 -7.36 5.01
CA ASP A 65 -11.51 -6.72 6.14
C ASP A 65 -10.67 -5.61 6.80
N ASP A 66 -9.37 -5.61 6.53
CA ASP A 66 -8.41 -4.61 7.01
C ASP A 66 -8.34 -3.35 6.13
N MET A 67 -9.14 -3.28 5.05
CA MET A 67 -9.14 -2.17 4.12
C MET A 67 -10.53 -1.91 3.53
N VAL A 68 -10.95 -0.65 3.58
CA VAL A 68 -12.16 -0.14 2.93
C VAL A 68 -11.82 1.07 2.10
N VAL A 69 -12.27 1.10 0.84
CA VAL A 69 -12.09 2.26 -0.05
C VAL A 69 -13.42 2.97 -0.22
N LEU A 70 -13.44 4.25 0.15
CA LEU A 70 -14.62 5.12 0.12
C LEU A 70 -14.45 6.18 -0.98
N LEU A 71 -15.44 6.29 -1.86
CA LEU A 71 -15.50 7.35 -2.87
C LEU A 71 -15.69 8.71 -2.23
N TYR A 72 -14.94 9.70 -2.72
CA TYR A 72 -15.10 11.11 -2.35
C TYR A 72 -14.92 11.98 -3.59
N GLN A 73 -15.81 12.95 -3.82
CA GLN A 73 -15.72 13.89 -4.96
C GLN A 73 -15.56 13.21 -6.34
N GLY A 74 -16.22 12.07 -6.57
CA GLY A 74 -16.34 11.37 -7.87
C GLY A 74 -15.08 10.69 -8.42
N THR A 75 -13.89 11.26 -8.20
CA THR A 75 -12.60 10.76 -8.73
C THR A 75 -11.56 10.53 -7.64
N LYS A 76 -11.81 10.99 -6.42
CA LYS A 76 -10.94 10.79 -5.27
C LYS A 76 -11.48 9.63 -4.42
N CYS A 77 -10.60 9.04 -3.66
CA CYS A 77 -10.98 8.06 -2.66
C CYS A 77 -10.29 8.34 -1.34
N THR A 78 -10.96 7.95 -0.26
CA THR A 78 -10.36 7.80 1.06
C THR A 78 -10.19 6.31 1.30
N VAL A 79 -9.00 5.90 1.71
CA VAL A 79 -8.75 4.51 2.11
C VAL A 79 -8.73 4.46 3.62
N VAL A 80 -9.60 3.67 4.22
CA VAL A 80 -9.53 3.32 5.64
C VAL A 80 -8.82 1.98 5.72
N CYS A 81 -7.68 1.92 6.40
CA CYS A 81 -6.95 0.67 6.51
C CYS A 81 -6.19 0.52 7.82
N ASP A 82 -5.81 -0.71 8.11
CA ASP A 82 -4.94 -1.04 9.23
C ASP A 82 -3.50 -0.54 8.93
N ALA A 83 -2.92 0.17 9.89
CA ALA A 83 -1.57 0.69 9.84
C ALA A 83 -0.80 0.32 11.10
N LYS A 84 0.45 -0.09 10.92
CA LYS A 84 1.40 -0.36 12.01
C LYS A 84 2.32 0.83 12.18
N VAL A 85 2.47 1.32 13.40
CA VAL A 85 3.51 2.31 13.71
C VAL A 85 4.86 1.60 13.67
N VAL A 86 5.73 2.05 12.77
CA VAL A 86 7.08 1.47 12.57
C VAL A 86 8.20 2.42 13.00
N GLY A 87 7.88 3.67 13.31
CA GLY A 87 8.83 4.64 13.80
C GLY A 87 8.14 5.90 14.29
N THR A 88 8.85 6.68 15.09
CA THR A 88 8.39 7.95 15.65
C THR A 88 9.45 9.02 15.42
N CYS A 89 8.99 10.24 15.16
CA CYS A 89 9.79 11.45 15.06
C CYS A 89 9.04 12.56 15.82
N ASN A 90 9.72 13.65 16.16
CA ASN A 90 9.10 14.74 16.93
C ASN A 90 7.82 15.30 16.27
N GLU A 91 7.75 15.28 14.95
CA GLU A 91 6.67 15.90 14.17
C GLU A 91 5.71 14.89 13.52
N TYR A 92 6.07 13.62 13.44
CA TYR A 92 5.24 12.60 12.78
C TYR A 92 5.52 11.16 13.25
N PHE A 93 4.53 10.30 13.00
CA PHE A 93 4.60 8.85 13.11
C PHE A 93 4.82 8.23 11.73
N LEU A 94 5.74 7.28 11.63
CA LEU A 94 5.91 6.44 10.45
C LEU A 94 4.96 5.25 10.54
N LEU A 95 4.16 5.08 9.50
CA LEU A 95 3.15 4.03 9.41
C LEU A 95 3.46 3.09 8.25
N ASP A 96 3.35 1.79 8.46
CA ASP A 96 3.39 0.77 7.40
C ASP A 96 2.00 0.14 7.23
N THR A 97 1.50 0.12 6.00
CA THR A 97 0.21 -0.50 5.66
C THR A 97 0.39 -1.69 4.73
N PRO A 98 -0.48 -2.72 4.80
CA PRO A 98 -0.28 -3.96 4.05
C PRO A 98 -0.28 -3.83 2.52
N ILE A 99 -1.00 -2.86 1.95
CA ILE A 99 -1.06 -2.67 0.49
C ILE A 99 -0.53 -1.31 0.08
N ILE A 100 -0.92 -0.20 0.71
CA ILE A 100 -0.46 1.13 0.28
C ILE A 100 1.04 1.33 0.56
N GLY A 101 1.53 0.70 1.63
CA GLY A 101 2.91 0.79 2.08
C GLY A 101 3.16 1.89 3.08
N GLY A 102 4.39 2.41 3.07
CA GLY A 102 4.88 3.41 4.00
C GLY A 102 4.20 4.76 3.83
N THR A 103 3.75 5.36 4.93
CA THR A 103 3.19 6.72 4.99
C THR A 103 3.58 7.39 6.31
N PHE A 104 3.23 8.65 6.47
CA PHE A 104 3.41 9.39 7.71
C PHE A 104 2.08 9.97 8.21
N PHE A 105 2.02 10.19 9.52
CA PHE A 105 0.90 10.80 10.21
C PHE A 105 1.43 11.89 11.16
N LEU A 106 0.94 13.12 11.06
CA LEU A 106 1.48 14.26 11.80
C LEU A 106 1.10 14.21 13.28
N CYS A 107 2.04 14.53 14.17
CA CYS A 107 1.83 14.47 15.63
C CYS A 107 0.72 15.42 16.11
N ASN A 108 0.53 16.56 15.45
CA ASN A 108 -0.51 17.53 15.81
C ASN A 108 -1.93 16.95 15.66
N ASP A 109 -2.07 15.92 14.81
CA ASP A 109 -3.34 15.22 14.59
C ASP A 109 -3.42 13.92 15.40
N ALA A 110 -2.34 13.53 16.09
CA ALA A 110 -2.26 12.32 16.86
C ALA A 110 -2.74 12.50 18.30
N HIS A 111 -3.44 11.49 18.80
CA HIS A 111 -3.98 11.46 20.17
C HIS A 111 -2.91 11.38 21.28
N GLY A 112 -1.63 11.69 21.02
CA GLY A 112 -0.54 11.63 22.01
C GLY A 112 -0.14 10.22 22.48
N GLU A 113 -0.82 9.17 22.02
CA GLU A 113 -0.73 7.80 22.56
C GLU A 113 -0.10 6.77 21.60
N MET A 114 0.34 7.16 20.40
CA MET A 114 0.85 6.19 19.43
C MET A 114 2.30 5.77 19.75
N GLU A 115 2.54 4.47 19.84
CA GLU A 115 3.88 3.91 20.07
C GLU A 115 4.31 2.96 18.94
N VAL A 116 5.63 2.77 18.77
CA VAL A 116 6.15 1.81 17.81
C VAL A 116 5.63 0.40 18.12
N GLY A 117 5.07 -0.24 17.10
CA GLY A 117 4.44 -1.55 17.19
C GLY A 117 2.91 -1.51 17.31
N ASP A 118 2.34 -0.34 17.59
CA ASP A 118 0.89 -0.19 17.68
C ASP A 118 0.20 -0.38 16.33
N LEU A 119 -1.04 -0.87 16.41
CA LEU A 119 -1.92 -1.01 15.26
C LEU A 119 -3.12 -0.10 15.42
N TRP A 120 -3.37 0.64 14.35
CA TRP A 120 -4.41 1.65 14.28
C TRP A 120 -5.17 1.52 12.97
N LYS A 121 -6.44 1.89 12.98
CA LYS A 121 -7.17 2.12 11.73
C LYS A 121 -6.96 3.57 11.36
N VAL A 122 -6.50 3.82 10.15
CA VAL A 122 -6.21 5.18 9.69
C VAL A 122 -7.00 5.49 8.43
N LYS A 123 -7.45 6.74 8.32
CA LYS A 123 -7.97 7.31 7.08
C LYS A 123 -6.79 7.87 6.30
N MET A 124 -6.70 7.48 5.05
CA MET A 124 -5.64 7.89 4.14
C MET A 124 -6.21 8.56 2.91
N GLN A 125 -5.54 9.63 2.48
CA GLN A 125 -5.87 10.36 1.28
C GLN A 125 -4.62 10.55 0.42
N ARG A 126 -4.82 10.54 -0.90
CA ARG A 126 -3.76 10.83 -1.84
C ARG A 126 -3.60 12.34 -1.97
N LEU A 127 -2.47 12.86 -1.55
CA LEU A 127 -2.11 14.25 -1.76
C LEU A 127 -1.53 14.43 -3.16
N LYS A 128 -2.10 15.40 -3.90
CA LYS A 128 -1.52 15.88 -5.15
C LYS A 128 -0.76 17.16 -4.83
N HIS A 129 0.58 17.10 -4.87
CA HIS A 129 1.36 18.33 -4.83
C HIS A 129 1.18 19.11 -6.14
N LYS A 130 1.39 20.43 -6.08
CA LYS A 130 1.49 21.28 -7.28
C LYS A 130 2.63 20.77 -8.16
N LYS A 131 2.51 21.05 -9.48
CA LYS A 131 3.31 20.53 -10.61
C LYS A 131 4.66 19.91 -10.19
N ASP A 132 4.84 18.65 -10.59
CA ASP A 132 6.10 17.89 -10.64
C ASP A 132 6.45 16.96 -9.46
N PHE A 133 5.62 16.89 -8.41
CA PHE A 133 5.80 15.86 -7.37
C PHE A 133 4.85 14.67 -7.53
N PRO A 134 5.34 13.43 -7.38
CA PRO A 134 4.50 12.25 -7.41
C PRO A 134 3.44 12.33 -6.30
N SER A 135 2.20 11.98 -6.64
CA SER A 135 1.13 11.89 -5.65
C SER A 135 1.48 10.81 -4.63
N HIS A 136 1.50 11.14 -3.35
CA HIS A 136 1.76 10.20 -2.28
C HIS A 136 0.52 10.06 -1.38
N TRP A 137 0.47 8.97 -0.63
CA TRP A 137 -0.57 8.75 0.36
C TRP A 137 -0.13 9.33 1.70
N MET A 138 -1.05 10.03 2.35
CA MET A 138 -0.87 10.58 3.69
C MET A 138 -2.01 10.09 4.58
N ALA A 139 -1.68 9.65 5.80
CA ALA A 139 -2.68 9.43 6.82
C ALA A 139 -3.20 10.78 7.32
N THR A 140 -4.51 10.96 7.35
CA THR A 140 -5.16 12.23 7.72
C THR A 140 -5.85 12.17 9.07
N SER A 141 -6.17 10.97 9.56
CA SER A 141 -6.74 10.77 10.90
C SER A 141 -6.70 9.31 11.31
N VAL A 142 -6.76 9.09 12.61
CA VAL A 142 -6.97 7.79 13.24
C VAL A 142 -8.48 7.54 13.41
N VAL A 143 -8.90 6.28 13.37
CA VAL A 143 -10.30 5.86 13.50
C VAL A 143 -10.40 4.88 14.65
N GLY A 144 -10.98 5.35 15.75
CA GLY A 144 -11.15 4.55 16.96
C GLY A 144 -9.84 4.31 17.71
N ASP A 145 -9.86 3.33 18.60
CA ASP A 145 -8.76 3.05 19.51
C ASP A 145 -7.72 2.09 18.92
N LYS A 146 -6.54 2.07 19.54
CA LYS A 146 -5.53 1.04 19.36
C LYS A 146 -6.14 -0.36 19.54
N TYR A 147 -5.82 -1.28 18.64
CA TYR A 147 -6.29 -2.66 18.72
C TYR A 147 -5.15 -3.67 18.52
N LYS A 148 -5.45 -4.95 18.77
CA LYS A 148 -4.50 -6.05 18.64
C LYS A 148 -4.61 -6.71 17.27
N LYS A 149 -3.45 -7.09 16.70
CA LYS A 149 -3.17 -7.77 15.43
C LYS A 149 -4.36 -8.15 14.54
N SER A 150 -4.42 -7.58 13.33
CA SER A 150 -5.16 -8.21 12.24
C SER A 150 -4.35 -9.32 11.56
N GLU A 151 -5.02 -10.38 11.11
CA GLU A 151 -4.40 -11.53 10.42
C GLU A 151 -3.61 -11.12 9.18
N ALA A 152 -4.04 -10.04 8.53
CA ALA A 152 -3.52 -9.62 7.23
C ALA A 152 -2.17 -8.89 7.36
N ILE A 153 -1.92 -8.19 8.47
CA ILE A 153 -0.58 -7.70 8.85
C ILE A 153 0.33 -8.89 9.20
N THR A 154 -0.21 -9.89 9.89
CA THR A 154 0.54 -11.09 10.29
C THR A 154 1.07 -11.85 9.07
N ARG A 155 0.23 -12.10 8.06
CA ARG A 155 0.65 -12.75 6.79
C ARG A 155 1.75 -11.98 6.06
N ARG A 156 1.76 -10.64 6.12
CA ARG A 156 2.82 -9.82 5.51
C ARG A 156 4.14 -9.92 6.27
N ASP A 157 4.10 -9.92 7.59
CA ASP A 157 5.30 -10.15 8.42
C ASP A 157 5.85 -11.57 8.17
N ASP A 158 4.99 -12.56 7.97
CA ASP A 158 5.39 -13.94 7.64
C ASP A 158 6.02 -14.03 6.24
N MET A 159 5.38 -13.46 5.21
CA MET A 159 5.97 -13.39 3.85
C MET A 159 7.30 -12.63 3.84
N ARG A 160 7.46 -11.56 4.63
CA ARG A 160 8.73 -10.83 4.75
C ARG A 160 9.82 -11.73 5.34
N LYS A 161 9.50 -12.51 6.37
CA LYS A 161 10.42 -13.46 7.00
C LYS A 161 10.81 -14.59 6.05
N GLU A 162 9.84 -15.14 5.30
CA GLU A 162 10.09 -16.17 4.28
C GLU A 162 11.00 -15.66 3.17
N ASN A 163 10.75 -14.46 2.64
CA ASN A 163 11.58 -13.85 1.61
C ASN A 163 13.00 -13.52 2.12
N ALA A 164 13.14 -13.06 3.38
CA ALA A 164 14.45 -12.86 4.00
C ALA A 164 15.22 -14.19 4.18
N HIS A 165 14.55 -15.29 4.53
CA HIS A 165 15.17 -16.60 4.64
C HIS A 165 15.58 -17.17 3.27
N SER A 166 14.71 -17.04 2.26
CA SER A 166 15.00 -17.46 0.88
C SER A 166 16.20 -16.69 0.27
N SER A 167 16.34 -15.41 0.62
CA SER A 167 17.47 -14.57 0.18
C SER A 167 18.79 -15.00 0.82
N ARG A 168 18.79 -15.34 2.12
CA ARG A 168 19.97 -15.89 2.83
C ARG A 168 20.39 -17.27 2.33
N SER A 169 19.44 -18.13 1.96
CA SER A 169 19.75 -19.46 1.42
C SER A 169 20.46 -19.40 0.05
N ARG A 170 20.24 -18.34 -0.73
CA ARG A 170 20.95 -18.09 -2.00
C ARG A 170 22.36 -17.54 -1.80
N GLU A 171 22.62 -16.81 -0.72
CA GLU A 171 23.98 -16.34 -0.40
C GLU A 171 24.89 -17.49 0.04
N PHE A 172 24.35 -18.50 0.73
CA PHE A 172 25.11 -19.69 1.16
C PHE A 172 25.45 -20.66 0.02
N THR A 173 24.67 -20.70 -1.05
CA THR A 173 24.95 -21.56 -2.21
C THR A 173 26.05 -21.00 -3.12
N ASN A 174 26.27 -19.67 -3.10
CA ASN A 174 27.35 -19.04 -3.88
C ASN A 174 28.69 -18.95 -3.13
N SER A 175 28.72 -19.23 -1.82
CA SER A 175 29.95 -19.17 -0.99
C SER A 175 30.61 -20.54 -0.77
N THR A 176 30.08 -21.62 -1.37
CA THR A 176 30.68 -22.97 -1.33
C THR A 176 31.36 -23.36 -2.66
N LEU A 177 31.52 -22.41 -3.59
CA LEU A 177 32.22 -22.58 -4.86
C LEU A 177 33.31 -21.52 -5.04
N LEU A 178 34.25 -21.45 -4.08
CA LEU A 178 35.59 -20.87 -4.27
C LEU A 178 36.59 -21.66 -3.42
#